data_AF-A0A1I5G138-F1
#
_entry.id   AF-A0A1I5G138-F1
#
_cell.length_a   1.000
_cell.length_b   1.000
_cell.length_c   1.000
_cell.angle_alpha   90.00
_cell.angle_beta   90.00
_cell.angle_gamma   90.00
#
_symmetry.space_group_name_H-M   'P 1'
#
loop_
_entity.id
_entity.type
_entity.pdbx_description
1 polymer ?
#
loop_
_entity_poly.entity_id
_entity_poly.type
_entity_poly.pdbx_seq_one_letter_code
_entity_poly.pdbx_strand_id
1 'polypeptide(L)'
;MDFLDEQRMCRLYEKFILEYYKKEHPEIKAAASQIPWQLDDDFNEMLPIMQTDIMLSHAGKTLIIDAKYYKHSLQQQYDSYSVHSGNLYQIFTYVKNKEVELKNQEHESVSGMLLYAKTKETVYPDHEYKMSGNTIAVRTLDLDKDFTEIKKQLDGIAEKYLSNYK
;
A
#
# COMPACT_ATOMS: atom_id res chain seq x y z
N MET A 1 9.49 -3.78 -23.43
CA MET A 1 9.07 -2.64 -22.61
C MET A 1 10.31 -1.85 -22.34
N ASP A 2 10.33 -0.60 -22.78
CA ASP A 2 11.38 0.34 -22.39
C ASP A 2 11.10 0.82 -20.95
N PHE A 3 12.12 1.32 -20.25
CA PHE A 3 12.03 1.82 -18.87
C PHE A 3 10.94 2.91 -18.71
N LEU A 4 10.75 3.73 -19.75
CA LEU A 4 9.70 4.75 -19.81
C LEU A 4 8.28 4.15 -19.83
N ASP A 5 8.10 2.96 -20.40
CA ASP A 5 6.80 2.27 -20.41
C ASP A 5 6.48 1.73 -19.01
N GLU A 6 7.48 1.18 -18.30
CA GLU A 6 7.30 0.66 -16.95
C GLU A 6 6.88 1.76 -15.97
N GLN A 7 7.55 2.92 -16.01
CA GLN A 7 7.14 4.07 -15.17
C GLN A 7 5.72 4.55 -15.45
N ARG A 8 5.30 4.56 -16.72
CA ARG A 8 3.93 4.93 -17.09
C ARG A 8 2.92 3.93 -16.56
N MET A 9 3.23 2.63 -16.62
CA MET A 9 2.37 1.58 -16.10
C MET A 9 2.25 1.61 -14.58
N CYS A 10 3.34 1.88 -13.85
CA CYS A 10 3.28 2.11 -12.39
C CYS A 10 2.29 3.24 -12.05
N ARG A 11 2.47 4.41 -12.68
CA ARG A 11 1.59 5.56 -12.44
C ARG A 11 0.13 5.29 -12.82
N LEU A 12 -0.10 4.54 -13.90
CA LEU A 12 -1.46 4.14 -14.30
C LEU A 12 -2.09 3.22 -13.26
N TYR A 13 -1.33 2.26 -12.75
CA TYR A 13 -1.77 1.31 -11.74
C TYR A 13 -2.08 1.99 -10.39
N GLU A 14 -1.18 2.85 -9.91
CA GLU A 14 -1.37 3.70 -8.72
C GLU A 14 -2.66 4.54 -8.87
N LYS A 15 -2.79 5.24 -10.00
CA LYS A 15 -3.95 6.09 -10.28
C LYS A 15 -5.25 5.29 -10.38
N PHE A 16 -5.21 4.10 -10.98
CA PHE A 16 -6.36 3.22 -11.06
C PHE A 16 -6.89 2.87 -9.68
N ILE A 17 -6.03 2.41 -8.76
CA ILE A 17 -6.42 2.05 -7.39
C ILE A 17 -6.94 3.28 -6.65
N LEU A 18 -6.24 4.41 -6.76
CA LEU A 18 -6.64 5.64 -6.09
C LEU A 18 -8.03 6.13 -6.53
N GLU A 19 -8.25 6.22 -7.85
CA GLU A 19 -9.51 6.70 -8.42
C GLU A 19 -10.65 5.70 -8.24
N TYR A 20 -10.34 4.40 -8.17
CA TYR A 20 -11.31 3.38 -7.77
C TYR A 20 -11.90 3.68 -6.39
N TYR A 21 -11.06 3.83 -5.36
CA TYR A 21 -11.57 4.07 -4.00
C TYR A 21 -12.28 5.42 -3.88
N LYS A 22 -11.79 6.47 -4.55
CA LYS A 22 -12.50 7.77 -4.57
C LYS A 22 -13.90 7.67 -5.16
N LYS A 23 -14.09 6.84 -6.19
CA LYS A 23 -15.35 6.75 -6.92
C LYS A 23 -16.33 5.76 -6.28
N GLU A 24 -15.86 4.58 -5.93
CA GLU A 24 -16.70 3.47 -5.47
C GLU A 24 -16.92 3.49 -3.95
N HIS A 25 -16.06 4.15 -3.19
CA HIS A 25 -16.13 4.26 -1.72
C HIS A 25 -16.04 5.72 -1.24
N PRO A 26 -17.05 6.56 -1.51
CA PRO A 26 -17.04 7.97 -1.11
C PRO A 26 -16.98 8.20 0.42
N GLU A 27 -17.32 7.18 1.22
CA GLU A 27 -17.17 7.15 2.68
C GLU A 27 -15.71 7.02 3.14
N ILE A 28 -14.82 6.52 2.27
CA ILE A 28 -13.40 6.38 2.53
C ILE A 28 -12.66 7.60 2.00
N LYS A 29 -11.89 8.27 2.86
CA LYS A 29 -10.99 9.33 2.42
C LYS A 29 -9.78 8.70 1.73
N ALA A 30 -9.81 8.67 0.40
CA ALA A 30 -8.74 8.17 -0.47
C ALA A 30 -7.92 9.31 -1.08
N ALA A 31 -6.61 9.35 -0.80
CA ALA A 31 -5.70 10.37 -1.33
C ALA A 31 -4.25 9.87 -1.40
N ALA A 32 -3.46 10.41 -2.33
CA ALA A 32 -2.00 10.36 -2.26
C ALA A 32 -1.55 11.47 -1.29
N SER A 33 -1.05 11.11 -0.11
CA SER A 33 -0.74 12.07 0.96
C SER A 33 0.74 12.05 1.33
N GLN A 34 1.24 13.19 1.82
CA GLN A 34 2.56 13.26 2.44
C GLN A 34 2.46 12.83 3.90
N ILE A 35 3.43 12.05 4.36
CA ILE A 35 3.62 11.71 5.77
C ILE A 35 4.84 12.50 6.26
N PRO A 36 4.71 13.39 7.26
CA PRO A 36 5.86 14.09 7.81
C PRO A 36 6.76 13.11 8.56
N TRP A 37 8.07 13.30 8.45
CA TRP A 37 9.02 12.63 9.32
C TRP A 37 8.75 13.00 10.77
N GLN A 38 8.66 12.00 11.63
CA GLN A 38 8.53 12.19 13.07
C GLN A 38 9.93 12.20 13.66
N LEU A 39 10.50 13.39 13.72
CA LEU A 39 11.87 13.63 14.16
C LEU A 39 11.90 14.04 15.63
N ASP A 40 12.98 13.67 16.32
CA ASP A 40 13.26 14.15 17.68
C ASP A 40 13.94 15.54 17.67
N ASP A 41 14.45 15.96 16.51
CA ASP A 41 14.97 17.28 16.21
C ASP A 41 14.21 17.92 15.03
N ASP A 42 14.10 19.26 14.99
CA ASP A 42 13.31 19.93 13.94
C ASP A 42 14.07 20.02 12.59
N PHE A 43 15.06 19.16 12.32
CA PHE A 43 15.94 19.25 11.15
C PHE A 43 15.55 18.27 10.03
N ASN A 44 14.85 18.76 9.00
CA ASN A 44 14.35 17.93 7.90
C ASN A 44 14.88 18.28 6.49
N GLU A 45 15.79 19.27 6.36
CA GLU A 45 16.14 19.92 5.08
C GLU A 45 16.73 18.99 4.00
N MET A 46 17.22 17.80 4.38
CA MET A 46 17.83 16.82 3.47
C MET A 46 17.10 15.48 3.42
N LEU A 47 15.96 15.35 4.12
CA LEU A 47 15.22 14.10 4.15
C LEU A 47 14.32 13.97 2.90
N PRO A 48 14.20 12.75 2.35
CA PRO A 48 13.29 12.53 1.23
C PRO A 48 11.84 12.73 1.66
N ILE A 49 11.02 13.25 0.75
CA ILE A 49 9.59 13.37 0.98
C ILE A 49 8.97 11.95 1.02
N MET A 50 8.24 11.66 2.09
CA MET A 50 7.42 10.45 2.17
C MET A 50 6.07 10.70 1.53
N GLN A 51 5.99 10.49 0.22
CA GLN A 51 4.75 10.57 -0.55
C GLN A 51 4.17 9.18 -0.73
N THR A 52 2.96 8.93 -0.23
CA THR A 52 2.27 7.65 -0.46
C THR A 52 1.67 7.60 -1.85
N ASP A 53 1.62 6.41 -2.45
CA ASP A 53 0.82 6.18 -3.67
C ASP A 53 -0.67 6.32 -3.36
N ILE A 54 -1.16 5.56 -2.37
CA ILE A 54 -2.53 5.63 -1.89
C ILE A 54 -2.54 5.58 -0.36
N MET A 55 -3.30 6.49 0.26
CA MET A 55 -3.66 6.46 1.66
C MET A 55 -5.18 6.46 1.76
N LEU A 56 -5.73 5.44 2.41
CA LEU A 56 -7.14 5.30 2.70
C LEU A 56 -7.36 5.52 4.19
N SER A 57 -8.39 6.28 4.54
CA SER A 57 -8.75 6.51 5.94
C SER A 57 -10.25 6.53 6.14
N HIS A 58 -10.71 5.81 7.16
CA HIS A 58 -12.11 5.72 7.54
C HIS A 58 -12.23 5.31 9.01
N ALA A 59 -13.12 5.97 9.77
CA ALA A 59 -13.44 5.62 11.17
C ALA A 59 -12.22 5.36 12.08
N GLY A 60 -11.19 6.20 12.02
CA GLY A 60 -9.97 6.06 12.84
C GLY A 60 -8.97 5.00 12.35
N LYS A 61 -9.27 4.29 11.25
CA LYS A 61 -8.37 3.34 10.59
C LYS A 61 -7.66 4.03 9.42
N THR A 62 -6.38 3.74 9.27
CA THR A 62 -5.57 4.19 8.13
C THR A 62 -4.91 2.99 7.46
N LEU A 63 -5.09 2.86 6.15
CA LEU A 63 -4.37 1.92 5.30
C LEU A 63 -3.51 2.68 4.30
N ILE A 64 -2.20 2.48 4.36
CA ILE A 64 -1.24 2.99 3.39
C ILE A 64 -0.95 1.88 2.39
N ILE A 65 -1.13 2.14 1.10
CA ILE A 65 -0.88 1.19 0.03
C ILE A 65 0.26 1.74 -0.84
N ASP A 66 1.28 0.91 -1.01
CA ASP A 66 2.39 1.10 -1.94
C ASP A 66 2.19 0.12 -3.11
N ALA A 67 1.86 0.66 -4.27
CA ALA A 67 1.36 -0.09 -5.41
C ALA A 67 2.51 -0.39 -6.38
N LYS A 68 2.77 -1.68 -6.64
CA LYS A 68 3.94 -2.08 -7.43
C LYS A 68 3.52 -2.79 -8.71
N TYR A 69 3.89 -2.19 -9.84
CA TYR A 69 3.73 -2.77 -11.17
C TYR A 69 5.10 -3.19 -11.70
N TYR A 70 5.54 -4.41 -11.38
CA TYR A 70 6.77 -4.97 -11.93
C TYR A 70 6.48 -6.07 -12.93
N LYS A 71 7.39 -6.25 -13.89
CA LYS A 71 7.39 -7.47 -14.72
C LYS A 71 7.70 -8.74 -13.90
N HIS A 72 8.39 -8.57 -12.78
CA HIS A 72 8.73 -9.61 -11.80
C HIS A 72 8.39 -9.10 -10.38
N SER A 73 7.40 -9.69 -9.72
CA SER A 73 6.86 -9.25 -8.43
C SER A 73 7.65 -9.77 -7.22
N LEU A 74 8.51 -10.78 -7.43
CA LEU A 74 9.34 -11.40 -6.40
C LEU A 74 10.82 -11.38 -6.80
N GLN A 75 11.70 -11.15 -5.81
CA GLN A 75 13.13 -11.35 -5.99
C GLN A 75 13.44 -12.84 -5.87
N GLN A 76 13.93 -13.45 -6.96
CA GLN A 76 14.42 -14.82 -6.94
C GLN A 76 15.85 -14.84 -6.38
N GLN A 77 16.03 -15.36 -5.17
CA GLN A 77 17.33 -15.74 -4.64
C GLN A 77 17.26 -17.22 -4.25
N TYR A 78 17.86 -18.09 -5.07
CA TYR A 78 17.71 -19.55 -4.99
C TYR A 78 16.23 -20.01 -5.09
N ASP A 79 15.87 -21.13 -4.46
CA ASP A 79 14.52 -21.72 -4.41
C ASP A 79 13.53 -20.94 -3.52
N SER A 80 13.87 -19.72 -3.08
CA SER A 80 13.03 -18.89 -2.21
C SER A 80 12.58 -17.61 -2.88
N TYR A 81 11.27 -17.35 -2.82
CA TYR A 81 10.66 -16.11 -3.23
C TYR A 81 10.59 -15.16 -2.04
N SER A 82 11.13 -13.96 -2.18
CA SER A 82 11.07 -12.94 -1.12
C SER A 82 10.47 -11.64 -1.62
N VAL A 83 9.78 -10.95 -0.71
CA VAL A 83 9.28 -9.59 -0.93
C VAL A 83 10.47 -8.66 -1.14
N HIS A 84 10.40 -7.75 -2.11
CA HIS A 84 11.44 -6.76 -2.33
C HIS A 84 11.66 -5.91 -1.07
N SER A 85 12.85 -6.03 -0.48
CA SER A 85 13.19 -5.40 0.79
C SER A 85 13.05 -3.87 0.75
N GLY A 86 13.42 -3.22 -0.35
CA GLY A 86 13.24 -1.78 -0.52
C GLY A 86 11.79 -1.32 -0.36
N ASN A 87 10.84 -2.06 -0.92
CA ASN A 87 9.41 -1.76 -0.81
C ASN A 87 8.92 -2.01 0.62
N LEU A 88 9.35 -3.14 1.22
CA LEU A 88 9.02 -3.46 2.60
C LEU A 88 9.52 -2.39 3.58
N TYR A 89 10.74 -1.90 3.39
CA TYR A 89 11.32 -0.86 4.22
C TYR A 89 10.62 0.49 4.01
N GLN A 90 10.24 0.80 2.77
CA GLN A 90 9.48 2.02 2.46
C GLN A 90 8.11 2.00 3.17
N ILE A 91 7.30 0.95 2.96
CA ILE A 91 5.98 0.87 3.58
C ILE A 91 6.06 0.80 5.11
N PHE A 92 7.06 0.09 5.65
CA PHE A 92 7.29 0.05 7.10
C PHE A 92 7.59 1.44 7.66
N THR A 93 8.48 2.20 7.00
CA THR A 93 8.81 3.57 7.38
C THR A 93 7.58 4.47 7.37
N TYR A 94 6.74 4.38 6.34
CA TYR A 94 5.51 5.17 6.23
C TYR A 94 4.53 4.85 7.35
N VAL A 95 4.30 3.57 7.61
CA VAL A 95 3.43 3.11 8.70
C VAL A 95 3.93 3.60 10.05
N LYS A 96 5.23 3.47 10.35
CA LYS A 96 5.76 3.89 11.66
C LYS A 96 5.70 5.39 11.87
N ASN A 97 6.00 6.20 10.84
CA ASN A 97 5.87 7.65 10.96
C ASN A 97 4.41 8.08 11.10
N LYS A 98 3.48 7.44 10.36
CA LYS A 98 2.06 7.75 10.48
C LYS A 98 1.47 7.36 11.84
N GLU A 99 1.91 6.22 12.39
CA GLU A 99 1.53 5.79 13.74
C GLU A 99 1.98 6.82 14.80
N VAL A 100 3.22 7.31 14.70
CA VAL A 100 3.75 8.31 15.64
C VAL A 100 3.04 9.67 15.47
N GLU A 101 2.77 10.09 14.23
CA GLU A 101 2.00 11.30 13.92
C GLU A 101 0.62 11.29 14.61
N LEU A 102 -0.03 10.12 14.64
CA LEU A 102 -1.36 9.94 15.22
C LEU A 102 -1.35 9.59 16.72
N LYS A 103 -0.19 9.43 17.36
CA LYS A 103 -0.07 8.93 18.75
C LYS A 103 -0.87 9.73 19.79
N ASN A 104 -1.04 11.03 19.56
CA ASN A 104 -1.79 11.93 20.45
C ASN A 104 -3.23 12.19 19.98
N GLN A 105 -3.70 11.45 18.98
CA GLN A 105 -5.04 11.54 18.42
C GLN A 105 -5.73 10.18 18.60
N GLU A 106 -7.05 10.21 18.78
CA GLU A 106 -7.84 8.97 18.79
C GLU A 106 -7.81 8.36 17.38
N HIS A 107 -7.17 7.20 17.26
CA HIS A 107 -7.14 6.39 16.06
C HIS A 107 -7.15 4.91 16.45
N GLU A 108 -7.71 4.06 15.61
CA GLU A 108 -7.85 2.63 15.88
C GLU A 108 -6.62 1.85 15.41
N SER A 109 -6.15 2.12 14.19
CA SER A 109 -4.96 1.44 13.66
C SER A 109 -4.37 2.13 12.44
N VAL A 110 -3.05 1.96 12.28
CA VAL A 110 -2.33 2.19 11.01
C VAL A 110 -1.82 0.85 10.46
N SER A 111 -2.17 0.57 9.21
CA SER A 111 -1.71 -0.62 8.47
C SER A 111 -1.04 -0.21 7.16
N GLY A 112 -0.12 -1.04 6.69
CA GLY A 112 0.54 -0.90 5.39
C GLY A 112 0.20 -2.06 4.46
N MET A 113 0.24 -1.84 3.16
CA MET A 113 0.07 -2.88 2.15
C MET A 113 1.02 -2.65 0.98
N LEU A 114 1.74 -3.70 0.61
CA LEU A 114 2.33 -3.82 -0.73
C LEU A 114 1.30 -4.49 -1.62
N LEU A 115 0.82 -3.77 -2.65
CA LEU A 115 -0.18 -4.30 -3.58
C LEU A 115 0.46 -4.47 -4.96
N TYR A 116 0.88 -5.70 -5.25
CA TYR A 116 1.50 -6.05 -6.52
C TYR A 116 0.46 -6.26 -7.61
N ALA A 117 0.69 -5.78 -8.83
CA ALA A 117 -0.10 -6.22 -9.97
C ALA A 117 0.25 -7.68 -10.27
N LYS A 118 -0.76 -8.54 -10.46
CA LYS A 118 -0.54 -9.92 -10.90
C LYS A 118 0.04 -9.90 -12.31
N THR A 119 1.08 -10.69 -12.54
CA THR A 119 1.70 -10.83 -13.87
C THR A 119 1.69 -12.31 -14.28
N LYS A 120 2.78 -12.83 -14.85
CA LYS A 120 2.88 -14.22 -15.33
C LYS A 120 3.62 -15.15 -14.38
N GLU A 121 3.81 -14.73 -13.13
CA GLU A 121 4.48 -15.54 -12.10
C GLU A 121 3.59 -16.69 -11.61
N THR A 122 4.24 -17.74 -11.12
CA THR A 122 3.60 -18.96 -10.59
C THR A 122 3.28 -18.86 -9.10
N VAL A 123 3.98 -17.98 -8.38
CA VAL A 123 3.83 -17.76 -6.94
C VAL A 123 3.58 -16.28 -6.73
N TYR A 124 2.59 -15.96 -5.90
CA TYR A 124 2.29 -14.60 -5.49
C TYR A 124 2.28 -14.50 -3.97
N PRO A 125 2.88 -13.47 -3.38
CA PRO A 125 2.85 -13.29 -1.95
C PRO A 125 1.44 -12.87 -1.51
N ASP A 126 0.84 -13.65 -0.62
CA ASP A 126 -0.43 -13.36 0.05
C ASP A 126 -0.26 -13.60 1.55
N HIS A 127 0.41 -12.65 2.22
CA HIS A 127 0.73 -12.76 3.64
C HIS A 127 0.51 -11.46 4.41
N GLU A 128 0.25 -11.61 5.71
CA GLU A 128 0.26 -10.50 6.67
C GLU A 128 1.33 -10.72 7.71
N TYR A 129 2.02 -9.63 8.03
CA TYR A 129 3.03 -9.58 9.04
C TYR A 129 2.59 -8.60 10.12
N LYS A 130 2.67 -9.03 11.39
CA LYS A 130 2.55 -8.12 12.53
C LYS A 130 3.95 -7.60 12.86
N MET A 131 4.17 -6.31 12.66
CA MET A 131 5.47 -5.65 12.77
C MET A 131 5.37 -4.45 13.68
N SER A 132 5.98 -4.53 14.86
CA SER A 132 6.10 -3.40 15.81
C SER A 132 4.77 -2.70 16.14
N GLY A 133 3.73 -3.51 16.39
CA GLY A 133 2.37 -3.05 16.71
C GLY A 133 1.45 -2.81 15.51
N ASN A 134 2.00 -2.71 14.29
CA ASN A 134 1.24 -2.47 13.07
C ASN A 134 1.09 -3.74 12.22
N THR A 135 0.19 -3.71 11.24
CA THR A 135 0.05 -4.78 10.24
C THR A 135 0.65 -4.31 8.92
N ILE A 136 1.49 -5.14 8.31
CA ILE A 136 1.95 -4.97 6.93
C ILE A 136 1.48 -6.17 6.12
N ALA A 137 0.64 -5.92 5.13
CA ALA A 137 0.14 -6.92 4.22
C ALA A 137 0.93 -6.91 2.92
N VAL A 138 1.06 -8.09 2.32
CA VAL A 138 1.53 -8.25 0.97
C VAL A 138 0.45 -8.99 0.21
N ARG A 139 0.00 -8.39 -0.89
CA ARG A 139 -1.13 -8.85 -1.69
C ARG A 139 -0.83 -8.68 -3.17
N THR A 140 -1.59 -9.40 -3.97
CA THR A 140 -1.57 -9.28 -5.42
C THR A 140 -2.97 -8.97 -5.92
N LEU A 141 -3.09 -8.00 -6.84
CA LEU A 141 -4.33 -7.66 -7.54
C LEU A 141 -4.33 -8.34 -8.92
N ASP A 142 -5.26 -9.26 -9.14
CA ASP A 142 -5.40 -9.98 -10.41
C ASP A 142 -6.17 -9.14 -11.44
N LEU A 143 -5.42 -8.45 -12.30
CA LEU A 143 -5.94 -7.60 -13.38
C LEU A 143 -6.35 -8.38 -14.65
N ASP A 144 -6.06 -9.69 -14.72
CA ASP A 144 -6.46 -10.55 -15.86
C ASP A 144 -7.93 -11.01 -15.75
N LYS A 145 -8.61 -10.68 -14.65
CA LYS A 145 -10.02 -10.99 -14.42
C LYS A 145 -10.93 -9.93 -15.03
N ASP A 146 -12.21 -10.28 -15.14
CA ASP A 146 -13.23 -9.27 -15.43
C ASP A 146 -13.30 -8.22 -14.31
N PHE A 147 -13.87 -7.07 -14.64
CA PHE A 147 -13.90 -5.95 -13.72
C PHE A 147 -14.71 -6.23 -12.45
N THR A 148 -15.70 -7.15 -12.48
CA THR A 148 -16.49 -7.52 -11.31
C THR A 148 -15.62 -8.25 -10.27
N GLU A 149 -14.74 -9.15 -10.71
CA GLU A 149 -13.79 -9.81 -9.81
C GLU A 149 -12.64 -8.88 -9.36
N ILE A 150 -12.21 -7.92 -10.19
CA ILE A 150 -11.28 -6.87 -9.76
C ILE A 150 -11.91 -6.00 -8.67
N LYS A 151 -13.18 -5.61 -8.86
CA LYS A 151 -13.97 -4.85 -7.89
C LYS A 151 -14.01 -5.57 -6.54
N LYS A 152 -14.37 -6.85 -6.56
CA LYS A 152 -14.44 -7.70 -5.37
C LYS A 152 -13.11 -7.80 -4.62
N GLN A 153 -11.98 -7.86 -5.32
CA GLN A 153 -10.65 -7.86 -4.70
C GLN A 153 -10.36 -6.54 -3.96
N LEU A 154 -10.69 -5.40 -4.58
CA LEU A 154 -10.48 -4.08 -3.98
C LEU A 154 -11.48 -3.82 -2.83
N ASP A 155 -12.76 -4.16 -3.00
CA ASP A 155 -13.78 -4.07 -1.96
C ASP A 155 -13.37 -4.89 -0.73
N GLY A 156 -12.86 -6.11 -0.94
CA GLY A 156 -12.38 -6.95 0.16
C GLY A 156 -11.20 -6.35 0.94
N ILE A 157 -10.36 -5.52 0.30
CA ILE A 157 -9.31 -4.76 1.00
C ILE A 157 -9.94 -3.68 1.88
N ALA A 158 -10.86 -2.87 1.34
CA ALA A 158 -11.56 -1.86 2.14
C ALA A 158 -12.32 -2.50 3.32
N GLU A 159 -13.07 -3.56 3.07
CA GLU A 159 -13.83 -4.29 4.08
C GLU A 159 -12.95 -4.79 5.22
N LYS A 160 -11.77 -5.33 4.89
CA LYS A 160 -10.89 -5.91 5.88
C LYS A 160 -10.16 -4.87 6.75
N TYR A 161 -9.70 -3.78 6.15
CA TYR A 161 -8.80 -2.83 6.84
C TYR A 161 -9.48 -1.56 7.30
N LEU A 162 -10.67 -1.24 6.78
CA LEU A 162 -11.32 0.05 7.01
C LEU A 162 -12.74 -0.10 7.55
N SER A 163 -13.41 -1.24 7.35
CA SER A 163 -14.75 -1.43 7.90
C SER A 163 -14.74 -1.79 9.39
N ASN A 164 -15.81 -1.40 10.06
CA ASN A 164 -16.10 -1.73 11.46
C ASN A 164 -16.95 -3.00 11.58
N TYR A 165 -16.65 -4.04 10.79
CA TYR A 165 -17.38 -5.31 10.95
C TYR A 165 -16.97 -6.00 12.26
N LYS A 166 -17.89 -5.94 13.22
CA LYS A 166 -18.09 -6.96 14.25
C LYS A 166 -19.35 -7.74 13.90
#